data_AF-A0A9N7MLL0-F1
#
_entry.id   AF-A0A9N7MLL0-F1
#
_cell.length_a   1.000
_cell.length_b   1.000
_cell.length_c   1.000
_cell.angle_alpha   90.00
_cell.angle_beta   90.00
_cell.angle_gamma   90.00
#
_symmetry.space_group_name_H-M   'P 1'
#
loop_
_entity.id
_entity.type
_entity.pdbx_description
1 polymer ?
#
loop_
_entity_poly.entity_id
_entity_poly.type
_entity_poly.pdbx_seq_one_letter_code
_entity_poly.pdbx_strand_id
1 'polypeptide(L)'
;MNKITDVKLNGSNFLGWSKTIIVHLRSIDKDDHLDSGPPTDDVKDDTRRAWLRDDAKLLVQIRNSIEPDILSLVNHCEFVKELIDYLTFLYSEHTNISRIYSVCKSFHRGEQHDKNATAYVMEFNKVYEELNSLLPLSGDIKAMQKQREQIAVMSFLTGLRPEFDAFKNQLLSE
;
A
#
# COMPACT_ATOMS: atom_id res chain seq x y z
N MET A 1 -10.59 11.33 -20.55
CA MET A 1 -9.79 10.32 -19.81
C MET A 1 -10.68 9.76 -18.73
N ASN A 2 -10.84 8.45 -18.68
CA ASN A 2 -11.62 7.81 -17.61
C ASN A 2 -10.79 7.86 -16.33
N LYS A 3 -11.40 8.39 -15.27
CA LYS A 3 -10.80 8.47 -13.93
C LYS A 3 -10.89 7.09 -13.27
N ILE A 4 -9.79 6.57 -12.74
CA ILE A 4 -9.76 5.24 -12.10
C ILE A 4 -10.46 5.28 -10.72
N THR A 5 -10.17 6.30 -9.92
CA THR A 5 -10.72 6.46 -8.57
C THR A 5 -10.72 7.94 -8.16
N ASP A 6 -11.65 8.32 -7.30
CA ASP A 6 -11.68 9.64 -6.63
C ASP A 6 -10.68 9.75 -5.48
N VAL A 7 -10.24 8.61 -4.92
CA VAL A 7 -9.33 8.55 -3.79
C VAL A 7 -7.90 8.44 -4.28
N LYS A 8 -7.11 9.51 -4.12
CA LYS A 8 -5.70 9.51 -4.50
C LYS A 8 -4.81 8.74 -3.54
N LEU A 9 -3.72 8.16 -4.05
CA LEU A 9 -2.65 7.59 -3.23
C LEU A 9 -2.01 8.70 -2.39
N ASN A 10 -2.05 8.57 -1.06
CA ASN A 10 -1.53 9.54 -0.09
C ASN A 10 -0.52 8.93 0.89
N GLY A 11 0.01 7.75 0.56
CA GLY A 11 1.01 7.03 1.33
C GLY A 11 0.47 6.20 2.49
N SER A 12 -0.72 6.52 3.02
CA SER A 12 -1.36 5.70 4.05
C SER A 12 -2.33 4.66 3.49
N ASN A 13 -2.78 4.84 2.24
CA ASN A 13 -3.83 4.04 1.62
C ASN A 13 -3.33 3.14 0.48
N PHE A 14 -2.01 2.90 0.39
CA PHE A 14 -1.41 2.17 -0.73
C PHE A 14 -2.11 0.84 -1.03
N LEU A 15 -2.40 0.02 -0.02
CA LEU A 15 -3.03 -1.28 -0.26
C LEU A 15 -4.45 -1.16 -0.84
N GLY A 16 -5.26 -0.23 -0.33
CA GLY A 16 -6.61 -0.01 -0.85
C GLY A 16 -6.59 0.57 -2.26
N TRP A 17 -5.68 1.51 -2.49
CA TRP A 17 -5.46 2.12 -3.80
C TRP A 17 -4.95 1.08 -4.82
N SER A 18 -3.96 0.26 -4.48
CA SER A 18 -3.38 -0.74 -5.39
C SER A 18 -4.42 -1.79 -5.79
N LYS A 19 -5.25 -2.26 -4.85
CA LYS A 19 -6.39 -3.15 -5.15
C LYS A 19 -7.36 -2.50 -6.15
N THR A 20 -7.63 -1.20 -6.02
CA THR A 20 -8.51 -0.47 -6.95
C THR A 20 -7.91 -0.41 -8.35
N ILE A 21 -6.61 -0.12 -8.46
CA ILE A 21 -5.87 -0.16 -9.73
C ILE A 21 -5.96 -1.56 -10.36
N ILE A 22 -5.64 -2.62 -9.61
CA ILE A 22 -5.68 -4.01 -10.10
C ILE A 22 -7.07 -4.38 -10.63
N VAL A 23 -8.14 -4.07 -9.88
CA VAL A 23 -9.52 -4.33 -10.32
C VAL A 23 -9.87 -3.55 -11.58
N HIS A 24 -9.43 -2.30 -11.68
CA HIS A 24 -9.66 -1.49 -12.87
C HIS A 24 -8.97 -2.09 -14.11
N LEU A 25 -7.69 -2.45 -14.03
CA LEU A 25 -6.97 -3.03 -15.17
C LEU A 25 -7.62 -4.37 -15.60
N ARG A 26 -8.03 -5.21 -14.65
CA ARG A 26 -8.80 -6.43 -14.95
C ARG A 26 -10.14 -6.13 -15.65
N SER A 27 -10.83 -5.06 -15.25
CA SER A 27 -12.12 -4.70 -15.85
C SER A 27 -12.04 -4.28 -17.32
N ILE A 28 -10.84 -3.91 -17.79
CA ILE A 28 -10.56 -3.50 -19.17
C ILE A 28 -9.63 -4.47 -19.91
N ASP A 29 -9.38 -5.66 -19.35
CA ASP A 29 -8.53 -6.71 -19.94
C ASP A 29 -7.09 -6.21 -20.22
N LYS A 30 -6.49 -5.53 -19.22
CA LYS A 30 -5.14 -4.94 -19.29
C LYS A 30 -4.26 -5.29 -18.08
N ASP A 31 -4.63 -6.28 -17.29
CA ASP A 31 -3.86 -6.69 -16.11
C ASP A 31 -2.50 -7.33 -16.45
N ASP A 32 -2.29 -7.73 -17.71
CA ASP A 32 -1.00 -8.15 -18.25
C ASP A 32 0.11 -7.09 -18.09
N HIS A 33 -0.25 -5.80 -18.05
CA HIS A 33 0.69 -4.68 -17.86
C HIS A 33 1.21 -4.55 -16.41
N LEU A 34 0.65 -5.31 -15.46
CA LEU A 34 1.16 -5.41 -14.08
C LEU A 34 2.29 -6.44 -13.98
N ASP A 35 2.20 -7.51 -14.76
CA ASP A 35 3.08 -8.67 -14.66
C ASP A 35 4.20 -8.64 -15.71
N SER A 36 3.90 -8.14 -16.91
CA SER A 36 4.81 -8.15 -18.04
C SER A 36 5.49 -6.80 -18.22
N GLY A 37 6.81 -6.83 -18.42
CA GLY A 37 7.56 -5.69 -18.92
C GLY A 37 7.26 -5.41 -20.41
N PRO A 38 7.83 -4.34 -20.98
CA PRO A 38 7.65 -4.04 -22.39
C PRO A 38 8.07 -5.22 -23.27
N PRO A 39 7.33 -5.50 -24.37
CA PRO A 39 7.67 -6.57 -25.30
C PRO A 39 9.07 -6.38 -25.88
N THR A 40 9.79 -7.48 -26.03
CA THR A 40 11.13 -7.53 -26.62
C THR A 40 11.11 -7.25 -28.12
N ASP A 41 12.28 -6.88 -28.68
CA ASP A 41 12.43 -6.42 -30.06
C ASP A 41 12.15 -7.50 -31.13
N ASP A 42 12.00 -8.76 -30.74
CA ASP A 42 11.61 -9.89 -31.60
C ASP A 42 10.09 -9.95 -31.90
N VAL A 43 9.28 -9.16 -31.18
CA VAL A 43 7.85 -9.02 -31.44
C VAL A 43 7.61 -8.11 -32.64
N LYS A 44 6.60 -8.41 -33.47
CA LYS A 44 6.17 -7.57 -34.59
C LYS A 44 5.99 -6.12 -34.15
N ASP A 45 6.57 -5.18 -34.90
CA ASP A 45 6.60 -3.75 -34.54
C ASP A 45 5.19 -3.15 -34.30
N ASP A 46 4.17 -3.58 -35.05
CA ASP A 46 2.78 -3.15 -34.84
C ASP A 46 2.23 -3.59 -33.47
N THR A 47 2.51 -4.82 -33.06
CA THR A 47 2.09 -5.36 -31.76
C THR A 47 2.82 -4.65 -30.63
N ARG A 48 4.13 -4.44 -30.77
CA ARG A 48 4.94 -3.72 -29.79
C ARG A 48 4.46 -2.27 -29.62
N ARG A 49 4.22 -1.55 -30.72
CA ARG A 49 3.72 -0.17 -30.69
C ARG A 49 2.31 -0.06 -30.11
N ALA A 50 1.45 -1.05 -30.36
CA ALA A 50 0.12 -1.09 -29.75
C ALA A 50 0.21 -1.26 -28.23
N TRP A 51 1.07 -2.18 -27.76
CA TRP A 51 1.31 -2.39 -26.33
C TRP A 51 1.85 -1.13 -25.65
N LEU A 52 2.92 -0.52 -26.19
CA LEU A 52 3.52 0.71 -25.63
C LEU A 52 2.53 1.87 -25.54
N ARG A 53 1.62 1.97 -26.51
CA ARG A 53 0.57 2.99 -26.51
C ARG A 53 -0.45 2.77 -25.40
N ASP A 54 -0.83 1.51 -25.16
CA ASP A 54 -1.77 1.18 -24.11
C ASP A 54 -1.15 1.36 -22.73
N ASP A 55 0.10 0.91 -22.54
CA ASP A 55 0.86 1.14 -21.31
C ASP A 55 0.98 2.63 -20.98
N ALA A 56 1.37 3.47 -21.94
CA ALA A 56 1.48 4.92 -21.73
C ALA A 56 0.15 5.57 -21.31
N LYS A 57 -0.98 5.13 -21.86
CA LYS A 57 -2.31 5.62 -21.47
C LYS A 57 -2.65 5.22 -20.03
N LEU A 58 -2.38 3.96 -19.68
CA LEU A 58 -2.62 3.43 -18.34
C LEU A 58 -1.73 4.16 -17.32
N LEU A 59 -0.45 4.34 -17.63
CA LEU A 59 0.50 5.04 -16.76
C LEU A 59 0.04 6.47 -16.45
N VAL A 60 -0.42 7.22 -17.46
CA VAL A 60 -0.98 8.56 -17.25
C VAL A 60 -2.22 8.52 -16.36
N GLN A 61 -3.11 7.55 -16.56
CA GLN A 61 -4.32 7.41 -15.73
C GLN A 61 -3.98 7.07 -14.27
N ILE A 62 -3.06 6.14 -14.04
CA ILE A 62 -2.60 5.74 -12.72
C ILE A 62 -1.89 6.91 -12.04
N ARG A 63 -0.96 7.59 -12.72
CA ARG A 63 -0.29 8.80 -12.20
C ARG A 63 -1.30 9.86 -11.77
N ASN A 64 -2.37 10.10 -12.54
CA ASN A 64 -3.41 11.07 -12.16
C ASN A 64 -4.17 10.71 -10.86
N SER A 65 -4.07 9.45 -10.42
CA SER A 65 -4.65 8.97 -9.15
C SER A 65 -3.66 8.99 -7.98
N ILE A 66 -2.50 9.65 -8.11
CA ILE A 66 -1.49 9.77 -7.07
C ILE A 66 -1.40 11.24 -6.60
N GLU A 67 -1.11 11.47 -5.31
CA GLU A 67 -0.86 12.83 -4.82
C GLU A 67 0.48 13.40 -5.34
N PRO A 68 0.59 14.73 -5.58
CA PRO A 68 1.77 15.35 -6.16
C PRO A 68 3.09 15.01 -5.46
N ASP A 69 3.09 14.93 -4.13
CA ASP A 69 4.28 14.64 -3.34
C ASP A 69 4.84 13.24 -3.64
N ILE A 70 3.96 12.25 -3.85
CA ILE A 70 4.35 10.87 -4.16
C ILE A 70 4.69 10.74 -5.65
N LEU A 71 4.00 11.48 -6.52
CA LEU A 71 4.35 11.56 -7.95
C LEU A 71 5.81 11.95 -8.16
N SER A 72 6.33 12.87 -7.34
CA SER A 72 7.71 13.33 -7.42
C SER A 72 8.73 12.19 -7.25
N LEU A 73 8.39 11.17 -6.45
CA LEU A 73 9.23 10.03 -6.14
C LEU A 73 9.26 9.00 -7.27
N VAL A 74 8.19 8.92 -8.05
CA VAL A 74 7.98 7.89 -9.09
C VAL A 74 8.14 8.42 -10.51
N ASN A 75 8.63 9.66 -10.66
CA ASN A 75 8.78 10.30 -11.95
C ASN A 75 9.69 9.54 -12.93
N HIS A 76 10.64 8.78 -12.39
CA HIS A 76 11.57 7.95 -13.16
C HIS A 76 10.92 6.70 -13.75
N CYS A 77 9.76 6.25 -13.24
CA CYS A 77 9.09 5.07 -13.75
C CYS A 77 8.45 5.35 -15.12
N GLU A 78 8.84 4.56 -16.12
CA GLU A 78 8.42 4.71 -17.52
C GLU A 78 7.29 3.76 -17.92
N PHE A 79 7.06 2.70 -17.15
CA PHE A 79 6.04 1.68 -17.43
C PHE A 79 5.12 1.43 -16.23
N VAL A 80 3.91 0.91 -16.49
CA VAL A 80 2.93 0.57 -15.44
C VAL A 80 3.53 -0.40 -14.42
N LYS A 81 4.15 -1.49 -14.90
CA LYS A 81 4.79 -2.48 -14.03
C LYS A 81 5.85 -1.86 -13.12
N GLU A 82 6.75 -1.06 -13.69
CA GLU A 82 7.83 -0.41 -12.94
C GLU A 82 7.27 0.51 -11.85
N LEU A 83 6.25 1.31 -12.18
CA LEU A 83 5.57 2.17 -11.22
C LEU A 83 4.97 1.37 -10.05
N ILE A 84 4.25 0.29 -10.36
CA ILE A 84 3.58 -0.52 -9.33
C ILE A 84 4.61 -1.29 -8.49
N ASP A 85 5.68 -1.82 -9.09
CA ASP A 85 6.76 -2.50 -8.37
C ASP A 85 7.49 -1.52 -7.45
N TYR A 86 7.84 -0.33 -7.92
CA TYR A 86 8.52 0.68 -7.12
C TYR A 86 7.64 1.17 -5.97
N LEU A 87 6.36 1.45 -6.22
CA LEU A 87 5.42 1.81 -5.15
C LEU A 87 5.25 0.65 -4.17
N THR A 88 5.19 -0.59 -4.65
CA THR A 88 5.14 -1.77 -3.79
C THR A 88 6.36 -1.82 -2.90
N PHE A 89 7.57 -1.67 -3.46
CA PHE A 89 8.83 -1.61 -2.70
C PHE A 89 8.84 -0.50 -1.66
N LEU A 90 8.53 0.73 -2.09
CA LEU A 90 8.48 1.92 -1.23
C LEU A 90 7.52 1.71 -0.06
N TYR A 91 6.39 1.04 -0.33
CA TYR A 91 5.36 0.80 0.66
C TYR A 91 5.48 -0.55 1.40
N SER A 92 6.39 -1.45 1.00
CA SER A 92 6.55 -2.80 1.57
C SER A 92 7.59 -2.91 2.69
N GLU A 93 8.66 -2.10 2.67
CA GLU A 93 9.79 -2.29 3.62
C GLU A 93 9.81 -1.25 4.76
N HIS A 94 9.72 0.05 4.49
CA HIS A 94 9.86 1.09 5.54
C HIS A 94 8.54 1.58 6.13
N THR A 95 7.45 1.51 5.38
CA THR A 95 6.11 1.88 5.88
C THR A 95 5.42 0.78 6.66
N ASN A 96 5.94 -0.46 6.69
CA ASN A 96 5.23 -1.52 7.40
C ASN A 96 5.38 -1.35 8.92
N ILE A 97 6.58 -1.12 9.45
CA ILE A 97 6.81 -1.11 10.92
C ILE A 97 6.12 0.08 11.60
N SER A 98 6.36 1.31 11.12
CA SER A 98 5.71 2.51 11.66
C SER A 98 4.19 2.49 11.50
N ARG A 99 3.67 1.95 10.38
CA ARG A 99 2.22 1.83 10.17
C ARG A 99 1.61 0.74 11.04
N ILE A 100 2.21 -0.44 11.09
CA ILE A 100 1.82 -1.53 12.02
C ILE A 100 1.80 -0.96 13.43
N TYR A 101 2.83 -0.22 13.85
CA TYR A 101 2.85 0.42 15.17
C TYR A 101 1.63 1.32 15.41
N SER A 102 1.36 2.25 14.49
CA SER A 102 0.24 3.19 14.60
C SER A 102 -1.13 2.46 14.65
N VAL A 103 -1.29 1.42 13.84
CA VAL A 103 -2.53 0.65 13.75
C VAL A 103 -2.69 -0.24 14.98
N CYS A 104 -1.64 -0.94 15.43
CA CYS A 104 -1.63 -1.68 16.68
C CYS A 104 -1.93 -0.77 17.88
N LYS A 105 -1.32 0.42 17.95
CA LYS A 105 -1.63 1.39 19.03
C LYS A 105 -3.11 1.77 19.02
N SER A 106 -3.67 2.05 17.85
CA SER A 106 -5.09 2.43 17.69
C SER A 106 -6.03 1.26 18.01
N PHE A 107 -5.63 0.03 17.67
CA PHE A 107 -6.39 -1.18 17.98
C PHE A 107 -6.42 -1.47 19.49
N HIS A 108 -5.28 -1.33 20.19
CA HIS A 108 -5.19 -1.62 21.62
C HIS A 108 -5.71 -0.47 22.51
N ARG A 109 -5.63 0.78 22.04
CA ARG A 109 -6.13 1.97 22.78
C ARG A 109 -7.48 2.46 22.26
N GLY A 110 -8.12 1.70 21.38
CA GLY A 110 -9.42 2.04 20.82
C GLY A 110 -10.48 1.93 21.90
N GLU A 111 -10.81 3.06 22.53
CA GLU A 111 -11.92 3.15 23.48
C GLU A 111 -13.08 3.93 22.84
N GLN A 112 -14.30 3.64 23.29
CA GLN A 112 -15.50 4.30 22.78
C GLN A 112 -15.47 5.83 23.04
N HIS A 113 -14.92 6.25 24.19
CA HIS A 113 -14.99 7.64 24.67
C HIS A 113 -16.42 8.21 24.52
N ASP A 114 -16.55 9.41 23.93
CA ASP A 114 -17.83 10.10 23.73
C ASP A 114 -18.57 9.66 22.45
N LYS A 115 -18.07 8.66 21.71
CA LYS A 115 -18.68 8.21 20.45
C LYS A 115 -19.92 7.36 20.73
N ASN A 116 -20.93 7.48 19.87
CA ASN A 116 -22.04 6.53 19.89
C ASN A 116 -21.60 5.14 19.41
N ALA A 117 -22.39 4.11 19.74
CA ALA A 117 -22.04 2.71 19.47
C ALA A 117 -21.80 2.43 17.96
N THR A 118 -22.61 3.01 17.07
CA THR A 118 -22.45 2.81 15.62
C THR A 118 -21.14 3.40 15.11
N ALA A 119 -20.82 4.63 15.51
CA ALA A 119 -19.58 5.30 15.14
C ALA A 119 -18.36 4.53 15.64
N TYR A 120 -18.41 4.04 16.88
CA TYR A 120 -17.35 3.22 17.47
C TYR A 120 -17.14 1.91 16.69
N VAL A 121 -18.20 1.17 16.36
CA VAL A 121 -18.11 -0.07 15.57
C VAL A 121 -17.51 0.17 14.19
N MET A 122 -17.92 1.25 13.51
CA MET A 122 -17.37 1.58 12.19
C MET A 122 -15.86 1.88 12.26
N GLU A 123 -15.43 2.62 13.27
CA GLU A 123 -14.02 2.95 13.46
C GLU A 123 -13.19 1.73 13.86
N PHE A 124 -13.70 0.91 14.77
CA PHE A 124 -13.07 -0.35 15.16
C PHE A 124 -12.89 -1.27 13.93
N ASN A 125 -13.94 -1.46 13.14
CA ASN A 125 -13.88 -2.28 11.92
C ASN A 125 -12.87 -1.71 10.92
N LYS A 126 -12.79 -0.39 10.77
CA LYS A 126 -11.79 0.24 9.91
C LYS A 126 -10.36 -0.08 10.36
N VAL A 127 -10.08 0.03 11.67
CA VAL A 127 -8.76 -0.29 12.24
C VAL A 127 -8.46 -1.79 12.14
N TYR A 128 -9.47 -2.64 12.36
CA TYR A 128 -9.36 -4.09 12.26
C TYR A 128 -9.03 -4.56 10.84
N GLU A 129 -9.76 -4.06 9.83
CA GLU A 129 -9.50 -4.37 8.43
C GLU A 129 -8.12 -3.90 7.99
N GLU A 130 -7.69 -2.73 8.45
CA GLU A 130 -6.34 -2.24 8.18
C GLU A 130 -5.26 -3.13 8.81
N LEU A 131 -5.45 -3.60 10.04
CA LEU A 131 -4.54 -4.53 10.72
C LEU A 131 -4.41 -5.84 9.95
N ASN A 132 -5.53 -6.44 9.53
CA ASN A 132 -5.55 -7.65 8.70
C ASN A 132 -4.83 -7.47 7.36
N SER A 133 -4.86 -6.25 6.83
CA SER A 133 -4.19 -5.87 5.59
C SER A 133 -2.67 -5.78 5.74
N LEU A 134 -2.18 -5.27 6.88
CA LEU A 134 -0.76 -5.12 7.17
C LEU A 134 -0.10 -6.42 7.68
N LEU A 135 -0.87 -7.23 8.40
CA LEU A 135 -0.45 -8.53 8.95
C LEU A 135 -1.37 -9.64 8.42
N PRO A 136 -1.32 -9.95 7.11
CA PRO A 136 -2.19 -10.96 6.52
C PRO A 136 -1.88 -12.35 7.06
N LEU A 137 -2.91 -13.16 7.28
CA LEU A 137 -2.71 -14.56 7.65
C LEU A 137 -1.89 -15.28 6.58
N SER A 138 -0.86 -16.00 7.01
CA SER A 138 -0.01 -16.81 6.14
C SER A 138 -0.08 -18.27 6.53
N GLY A 139 -0.03 -19.16 5.55
CA GLY A 139 0.17 -20.60 5.78
C GLY A 139 1.63 -20.97 6.06
N ASP A 140 2.56 -20.03 5.86
CA ASP A 140 3.98 -20.22 6.17
C ASP A 140 4.27 -19.94 7.65
N ILE A 141 4.72 -20.96 8.36
CA ILE A 141 5.08 -20.90 9.79
C ILE A 141 6.13 -19.83 10.06
N LYS A 142 7.13 -19.66 9.17
CA LYS A 142 8.18 -18.65 9.38
C LYS A 142 7.63 -17.25 9.26
N ALA A 143 6.77 -17.00 8.27
CA ALA A 143 6.06 -15.74 8.13
C ALA A 143 5.16 -15.45 9.35
N MET A 144 4.41 -16.45 9.84
CA MET A 144 3.59 -16.30 11.05
C MET A 144 4.41 -15.98 12.30
N GLN A 145 5.58 -16.61 12.45
CA GLN A 145 6.48 -16.34 13.57
C GLN A 145 7.00 -14.90 13.53
N LYS A 146 7.46 -14.44 12.36
CA LYS A 146 7.89 -13.04 12.16
C LYS A 146 6.77 -12.05 12.50
N GLN A 147 5.53 -12.33 12.09
CA GLN A 147 4.38 -11.48 12.44
C GLN A 147 4.11 -11.42 13.95
N ARG A 148 4.21 -12.56 14.66
CA ARG A 148 4.08 -12.58 16.12
C ARG A 148 5.15 -11.74 16.80
N GLU A 149 6.39 -11.83 16.34
CA GLU A 149 7.50 -11.03 16.84
C GLU A 149 7.24 -9.53 16.61
N GLN A 150 6.75 -9.15 15.41
CA GLN A 150 6.36 -7.78 15.11
C GLN A 150 5.26 -7.26 16.06
N ILE A 151 4.20 -8.05 16.30
CA ILE A 151 3.14 -7.68 17.24
C ILE A 151 3.68 -7.51 18.67
N ALA A 152 4.56 -8.41 19.11
CA ALA A 152 5.18 -8.31 20.44
C ALA A 152 6.01 -7.01 20.58
N VAL A 153 6.79 -6.66 19.56
CA VAL A 153 7.54 -5.39 19.51
C VAL A 153 6.58 -4.19 19.55
N MET A 154 5.49 -4.19 18.78
CA MET A 154 4.54 -3.08 18.80
C MET A 154 3.84 -2.92 20.14
N SER A 155 3.50 -4.02 20.81
CA SER A 155 2.94 -4.00 22.16
C SER A 155 3.93 -3.40 23.16
N PHE A 156 5.21 -3.79 23.09
CA PHE A 156 6.28 -3.19 23.89
C PHE A 156 6.39 -1.67 23.64
N LEU A 157 6.50 -1.25 22.38
CA LEU A 157 6.61 0.17 22.00
C LEU A 157 5.36 0.98 22.39
N THR A 158 4.19 0.36 22.47
CA THR A 158 2.93 1.02 22.89
C THR A 158 2.86 1.23 24.40
N GLY A 159 3.54 0.39 25.17
CA GLY A 159 3.68 0.50 26.62
C GLY A 159 4.76 1.47 27.10
N LEU A 160 5.66 1.92 26.22
CA LEU A 160 6.70 2.89 26.58
C LEU A 160 6.11 4.25 26.99
N ARG A 161 6.72 4.87 28.00
CA ARG A 161 6.37 6.23 28.45
C ARG A 161 6.81 7.28 27.42
N PRO A 162 6.13 8.44 27.32
CA PRO A 162 6.46 9.48 26.33
C PRO A 162 7.91 9.99 26.40
N GLU A 163 8.55 9.94 27.57
CA GLU A 163 9.96 10.31 27.76
C GLU A 163 10.95 9.45 26.92
N PHE A 164 10.50 8.31 26.37
CA PHE A 164 11.29 7.43 25.49
C PHE A 164 10.90 7.55 24.00
N ASP A 165 10.16 8.57 23.60
CA ASP A 165 9.70 8.71 22.21
C ASP A 165 10.87 8.81 21.20
N ALA A 166 12.02 9.39 21.57
CA ALA A 166 13.20 9.44 20.71
C ALA A 166 13.76 8.04 20.39
N PHE A 167 13.89 7.18 21.41
CA PHE A 167 14.31 5.79 21.27
C PHE A 167 13.34 4.98 20.41
N LYS A 168 12.04 5.23 20.61
CA LYS A 168 10.98 4.60 19.83
C LYS A 168 11.00 5.03 18.36
N ASN A 169 11.21 6.31 18.07
CA ASN A 169 11.29 6.79 16.70
C ASN A 169 12.51 6.21 15.98
N GLN A 170 13.64 6.03 16.68
CA GLN A 170 14.82 5.35 16.13
C GLN A 170 14.48 3.90 15.74
N LEU A 171 13.89 3.13 16.65
CA LEU A 171 13.48 1.73 16.41
C LEU A 171 12.43 1.56 15.31
N LEU A 172 11.62 2.59 15.05
CA LEU A 172 10.60 2.58 14.00
C LEU A 172 11.14 3.06 12.64
N SER A 173 12.36 3.61 12.62
CA SER A 173 13.06 4.13 11.44
C SER A 173 14.17 3.21 10.90
N GLU A 174 14.59 2.23 11.70
CA GLU A 174 15.50 1.13 11.30
C GLU A 174 14.74 0.05 10.51
#